data_AF-A0A7V3MC56-F1
#
_entry.id   AF-A0A7V3MC56-F1
#
_cell.length_a   1.000
_cell.length_b   1.000
_cell.length_c   1.000
_cell.angle_alpha   90.00
_cell.angle_beta   90.00
_cell.angle_gamma   90.00
#
_symmetry.space_group_name_H-M   'P 1'
#
loop_
_entity.id
_entity.type
_entity.pdbx_description
1 polymer ?
#
loop_
_entity_poly.entity_id
_entity_poly.type
_entity_poly.pdbx_seq_one_letter_code
_entity_poly.pdbx_strand_id
1 'polypeptide(L)'
;METLDSHPDIRYDYRMLVADYVLNEFYRPFTRICGGLGAFSRVQCHGSPTDLIAAYGSVDVPESEAILHEEGQDLCRCCGIHAHRGLLHGR
;
A
#
# COMPACT_ATOMS: atom_id res chain seq x y z
N MET A 1 -18.21 16.44 -23.95
CA MET A 1 -16.76 16.18 -23.96
C MET A 1 -16.58 14.83 -23.30
N GLU A 2 -16.08 13.85 -24.04
CA GLU A 2 -15.84 12.50 -23.51
C GLU A 2 -14.77 12.57 -22.42
N THR A 3 -15.00 11.91 -21.28
CA THR A 3 -14.07 11.85 -20.16
C THR A 3 -13.60 10.41 -19.95
N LEU A 4 -12.56 10.25 -19.14
CA LEU A 4 -12.04 8.93 -18.76
C LEU A 4 -13.11 8.05 -18.08
N ASP A 5 -14.10 8.68 -17.44
CA ASP A 5 -15.21 7.96 -16.80
C ASP A 5 -16.20 7.32 -17.79
N SER A 6 -16.20 7.78 -19.04
CA SER A 6 -16.98 7.17 -20.12
C SER A 6 -16.36 5.87 -20.67
N HIS A 7 -15.11 5.55 -20.29
CA HIS A 7 -14.36 4.41 -20.82
C HIS A 7 -13.80 3.54 -19.67
N PRO A 8 -14.61 2.59 -19.13
CA PRO A 8 -14.22 1.83 -17.94
C PRO A 8 -12.95 0.99 -18.12
N ASP A 9 -12.74 0.41 -19.30
CA ASP A 9 -11.58 -0.44 -19.59
C ASP A 9 -10.28 0.39 -19.66
N ILE A 10 -10.32 1.52 -20.38
CA ILE A 10 -9.18 2.46 -20.46
C ILE A 10 -8.85 3.03 -19.08
N ARG A 11 -9.87 3.34 -18.28
CA ARG A 11 -9.69 3.80 -16.90
C ARG A 11 -9.07 2.72 -16.02
N TYR A 12 -9.44 1.46 -16.23
CA TYR A 12 -8.84 0.34 -15.51
C TYR A 12 -7.36 0.17 -15.86
N ASP A 13 -7.01 0.16 -17.15
CA ASP A 13 -5.62 0.05 -17.61
C ASP A 13 -4.76 1.20 -17.07
N TYR A 14 -5.28 2.42 -17.08
CA TYR A 14 -4.62 3.57 -16.48
C TYR A 14 -4.39 3.39 -14.97
N ARG A 15 -5.38 2.91 -14.23
CA ARG A 15 -5.24 2.64 -12.79
C ARG A 15 -4.23 1.53 -12.50
N MET A 16 -4.18 0.49 -13.34
CA MET A 16 -3.17 -0.57 -13.25
C MET A 16 -1.76 -0.03 -13.49
N LEU A 17 -1.59 0.86 -14.47
CA LEU A 17 -0.32 1.54 -14.72
C LEU A 17 0.10 2.34 -13.50
N VAL A 18 -0.79 3.19 -12.96
CA VAL A 18 -0.50 3.99 -11.76
C VAL A 18 -0.15 3.09 -10.57
N ALA A 19 -0.90 2.00 -10.37
CA ALA A 19 -0.64 1.04 -9.31
C ALA A 19 0.78 0.45 -9.39
N ASP A 20 1.23 0.09 -10.59
CA ASP A 20 2.56 -0.47 -10.83
C ASP A 20 3.67 0.55 -10.49
N TYR A 21 3.54 1.79 -10.98
CA TYR A 21 4.49 2.86 -10.67
C TYR A 21 4.58 3.16 -9.18
N VAL A 22 3.45 3.24 -8.47
CA VAL A 22 3.45 3.51 -7.04
C VAL A 22 4.12 2.36 -6.26
N LEU A 23 3.92 1.12 -6.68
CA LEU A 23 4.55 -0.02 -6.01
C LEU A 23 6.06 -0.08 -6.31
N ASN A 24 6.44 -0.02 -7.58
CA ASN A 24 7.78 -0.34 -8.04
C ASN A 24 8.73 0.86 -8.03
N GLU A 25 8.21 2.07 -8.22
CA GLU A 25 9.01 3.29 -8.27
C GLU A 25 8.92 4.12 -6.98
N PHE A 26 7.97 3.83 -6.07
CA PHE A 26 7.87 4.49 -4.77
C PHE A 26 8.08 3.56 -3.57
N TYR A 27 7.20 2.59 -3.30
CA TYR A 27 7.29 1.82 -2.05
C TYR A 27 8.56 0.96 -1.96
N ARG A 28 8.87 0.16 -3.00
CA ARG A 28 10.07 -0.68 -2.98
C ARG A 28 11.37 0.14 -2.92
N PRO A 29 11.54 1.21 -3.72
CA PRO A 29 12.73 2.05 -3.61
C PRO A 29 12.82 2.77 -2.27
N PHE A 30 11.70 3.24 -1.72
CA PHE A 30 11.66 3.88 -0.40
C PHE A 30 12.22 2.94 0.68
N THR A 31 11.70 1.71 0.78
CA THR A 31 12.20 0.72 1.74
C THR A 31 13.68 0.38 1.51
N ARG A 32 14.12 0.28 0.25
CA ARG A 32 15.54 0.07 -0.07
C ARG A 32 16.42 1.23 0.43
N ILE A 33 15.99 2.46 0.24
CA ILE A 33 16.72 3.66 0.68
C ILE A 33 16.78 3.71 2.20
N CYS A 34 15.66 3.46 2.90
CA CYS A 34 15.63 3.36 4.36
C CYS A 34 16.64 2.30 4.85
N GLY A 35 16.63 1.11 4.26
CA GLY A 35 17.57 0.05 4.59
C GLY A 35 19.03 0.44 4.35
N GLY A 36 19.32 1.15 3.26
CA GLY A 36 20.66 1.68 2.96
C GLY A 36 21.17 2.73 3.96
N LEU A 37 20.25 3.41 4.66
CA LEU A 37 20.56 4.38 5.71
C LEU A 37 20.51 3.78 7.13
N GLY A 38 20.27 2.47 7.27
CA GLY A 38 20.09 1.81 8.56
C GLY A 38 18.78 2.17 9.27
N ALA A 39 17.79 2.68 8.54
CA ALA A 39 16.46 3.02 9.03
C ALA A 39 15.42 1.95 8.64
N PHE A 40 14.28 1.95 9.33
CA PHE A 40 13.12 1.11 9.01
C PHE A 40 12.04 1.91 8.30
N SER A 41 11.44 1.33 7.27
CA SER A 41 10.29 1.89 6.57
C SER A 41 8.98 1.55 7.30
N ARG A 42 8.43 2.54 8.03
CA ARG A 42 7.10 2.48 8.65
C ARG A 42 6.11 3.18 7.73
N VAL A 43 5.10 2.47 7.23
CA VAL A 43 4.26 2.98 6.14
C VAL A 43 2.79 2.60 6.29
N GLN A 44 1.93 3.61 6.25
CA GLN A 44 0.50 3.46 6.02
C GLN A 44 0.23 3.46 4.51
N CYS A 45 -0.21 2.32 3.97
CA CYS A 45 -0.49 2.17 2.54
C CYS A 45 -1.97 2.44 2.20
N HIS A 46 -2.85 2.51 3.20
CA HIS A 46 -4.28 2.77 3.02
C HIS A 46 -4.53 4.05 2.21
N GLY A 47 -5.43 3.97 1.22
CA GLY A 47 -5.77 5.08 0.33
C GLY A 47 -4.84 5.25 -0.88
N SER A 48 -3.75 4.50 -0.96
CA SER A 48 -2.84 4.52 -2.10
C SER A 48 -3.50 3.92 -3.35
N PRO A 49 -3.32 4.50 -4.55
CA PRO A 49 -3.88 3.99 -5.80
C PRO A 49 -3.05 2.80 -6.31
N THR A 50 -2.85 1.77 -5.48
CA THR A 50 -2.07 0.56 -5.78
C THR A 50 -2.67 -0.66 -5.09
N ASP A 51 -2.09 -1.83 -5.35
CA ASP A 51 -2.38 -3.05 -4.61
C ASP A 51 -1.89 -2.89 -3.16
N LEU A 52 -2.84 -2.74 -2.24
CA LEU A 52 -2.57 -2.54 -0.81
C LEU A 52 -1.83 -3.71 -0.18
N ILE A 53 -2.12 -4.95 -0.59
CA ILE A 53 -1.47 -6.14 -0.03
C ILE A 53 -0.01 -6.18 -0.46
N ALA A 54 0.26 -5.85 -1.73
CA ALA A 54 1.61 -5.78 -2.25
C ALA A 54 2.40 -4.62 -1.62
N ALA A 55 1.78 -3.45 -1.45
CA ALA A 55 2.40 -2.29 -0.81
C ALA A 55 2.76 -2.58 0.66
N TYR A 56 1.83 -3.13 1.44
CA TYR A 56 2.09 -3.51 2.83
C TYR A 56 3.17 -4.60 2.98
N GLY A 57 3.34 -5.45 1.96
CA GLY A 57 4.43 -6.42 1.93
C GLY A 57 5.76 -5.93 1.38
N SER A 58 5.82 -4.70 0.89
CA SER A 58 7.04 -4.10 0.39
C SER A 58 7.78 -3.26 1.41
N VAL A 59 7.19 -3.05 2.60
CA VAL A 59 7.67 -2.18 3.68
C VAL A 59 8.03 -2.98 4.93
N ASP A 60 8.90 -2.42 5.79
CA ASP A 60 9.39 -3.15 6.98
C ASP A 60 8.32 -3.25 8.07
N VAL A 61 7.57 -2.15 8.28
CA VAL A 61 6.53 -2.07 9.30
C VAL A 61 5.26 -1.53 8.64
N PRO A 62 4.29 -2.40 8.32
CA PRO A 62 2.99 -1.96 7.84
C PRO A 62 2.24 -1.25 8.97
N GLU A 63 1.65 -0.08 8.68
CA GLU A 63 0.85 0.68 9.64
C GLU A 63 -0.60 0.83 9.19
N SER A 64 -1.50 0.88 10.19
CA SER A 64 -2.91 1.18 10.01
C SER A 64 -3.32 2.31 10.93
N GLU A 65 -4.40 2.99 10.57
CA GLU A 65 -5.10 3.93 11.43
C GLU A 65 -6.37 3.30 12.00
N ALA A 66 -6.78 3.78 13.17
CA ALA A 66 -8.09 3.54 13.74
C ALA A 66 -8.72 4.91 13.99
N ILE A 67 -9.85 5.19 13.35
CA ILE A 67 -10.58 6.44 13.55
C ILE A 67 -11.51 6.23 14.74
N LEU A 68 -11.30 6.99 15.82
CA LEU A 68 -12.17 6.98 16.99
C LEU A 68 -13.42 7.82 16.69
N HIS A 69 -14.44 7.19 16.10
CA HIS A 69 -15.81 7.72 16.02
C HIS A 69 -16.78 6.75 16.69
N GLU A 70 -17.91 7.25 17.22
CA GLU A 70 -18.88 6.48 18.03
C GLU A 70 -19.49 5.26 17.32
N GLU A 71 -19.30 5.11 16.00
CA GLU A 71 -19.85 4.03 15.20
C GLU A 71 -18.72 3.47 14.30
N GLY A 72 -18.23 2.27 14.65
CA GLY A 72 -16.94 1.72 14.22
C GLY A 72 -16.66 1.68 12.72
N GLN A 73 -15.47 2.16 12.35
CA GLN A 73 -14.85 1.92 11.05
C GLN A 73 -13.50 1.20 11.24
N ASP A 74 -13.50 -0.11 10.96
CA ASP A 74 -12.35 -1.02 11.07
C ASP A 74 -11.36 -0.84 9.89
N LEU A 75 -10.51 0.19 9.92
CA LEU A 75 -9.40 0.29 8.95
C LEU A 75 -8.28 -0.74 9.19
N CYS A 76 -8.19 -1.32 10.40
CA CYS A 76 -7.10 -2.20 10.84
C CYS A 76 -6.94 -3.55 10.12
N ARG A 77 -7.88 -4.00 9.29
CA ARG A 77 -7.87 -5.40 8.79
C ARG A 77 -6.77 -5.72 7.80
N CYS A 78 -6.41 -4.80 6.89
CA CYS A 78 -5.42 -5.12 5.84
C CYS A 78 -3.99 -5.21 6.39
N CYS A 79 -3.63 -4.31 7.31
CA CYS A 79 -2.33 -4.29 7.96
C CYS A 79 -2.07 -5.58 8.79
N GLY A 80 -3.09 -6.05 9.53
CA GLY A 80 -2.97 -7.24 10.38
C GLY A 80 -2.69 -8.54 9.60
N ILE A 81 -3.27 -8.71 8.42
CA ILE A 81 -3.06 -9.91 7.58
C ILE A 81 -1.60 -10.00 7.13
N HIS A 82 -0.95 -8.86 6.80
CA HIS A 82 0.42 -8.87 6.31
C HIS A 82 1.46 -8.98 7.43
N ALA A 83 1.25 -8.32 8.58
CA ALA A 83 2.16 -8.42 9.72
C ALA A 83 2.43 -9.88 10.12
N HIS A 84 1.41 -10.74 10.08
CA HIS A 84 1.57 -12.17 10.33
C HIS A 84 2.40 -12.90 9.26
N ARG A 85 2.35 -12.50 7.99
CA ARG A 85 3.04 -13.20 6.89
C ARG A 85 4.52 -12.82 6.80
N GLY A 86 4.87 -11.58 7.12
CA GLY A 86 6.26 -11.11 7.24
C GLY A 86 7.02 -11.72 8.43
N LEU A 87 6.33 -12.04 9.53
CA LEU A 87 6.91 -12.74 10.68
C LEU A 87 7.18 -14.24 10.43
N LEU A 88 6.42 -14.88 9.53
CA LEU A 88 6.56 -16.31 9.22
C LEU A 88 7.67 -16.62 8.20
N HIS A 89 8.09 -15.64 7.40
CA HIS A 89 9.21 -15.77 6.46
C HIS A 89 10.39 -14.93 6.94
N GLY A 90 10.82 -15.21 8.18
CA GLY A 90 11.95 -14.56 8.83
C GLY A 90 13.11 -14.31 7.87
N ARG A 91 13.69 -13.12 7.99
CA ARG A 91 15.05 -12.82 7.53
C ARG A 91 16.01 -13.95 7.88
#